data_AF-A0A2W4KD10-F1
#
_entry.id   AF-A0A2W4KD10-F1
#
_cell.length_a   1.000
_cell.length_b   1.000
_cell.length_c   1.000
_cell.angle_alpha   90.00
_cell.angle_beta   90.00
_cell.angle_gamma   90.00
#
_symmetry.space_group_name_H-M   'P 1'
#
loop_
_entity.id
_entity.type
_entity.pdbx_description
1 polymer ?
#
loop_
_entity_poly.entity_id
_entity_poly.type
_entity_poly.pdbx_seq_one_letter_code
_entity_poly.pdbx_strand_id
1 'polypeptide(L)'
;MKKALALATCAVLLAVIVAGCGGSGGSGGNNSGSQGQTFINIATGGTAGTYFPLGGALAEIWNKNIPGANATAQSTGASVANVNLLKDGKAEV
;
A
#
# COMPACT_ATOMS: atom_id res chain seq x y z
N MET A 1 -32.86 -2.94 31.38
CA MET A 1 -31.52 -3.55 31.20
C MET A 1 -31.07 -3.62 29.73
N LYS A 2 -31.93 -3.98 28.77
CA LYS A 2 -31.60 -4.03 27.33
C LYS A 2 -31.25 -2.67 26.71
N LYS A 3 -31.92 -1.60 27.17
CA LYS A 3 -31.68 -0.21 26.71
C LYS A 3 -30.42 0.44 27.31
N ALA A 4 -29.99 0.00 28.49
CA ALA A 4 -28.75 0.44 29.12
C ALA A 4 -27.53 -0.24 28.48
N LEU A 5 -27.67 -1.51 28.06
CA LEU A 5 -26.65 -2.23 27.30
C LEU A 5 -26.45 -1.64 25.89
N ALA A 6 -27.53 -1.21 25.22
CA ALA A 6 -27.47 -0.59 23.90
C ALA A 6 -26.83 0.83 23.92
N LEU A 7 -26.99 1.58 25.00
CA LEU A 7 -26.35 2.90 25.13
C LEU A 7 -24.84 2.77 25.42
N ALA A 8 -24.44 1.73 26.16
CA ALA A 8 -23.05 1.46 26.49
C ALA A 8 -22.22 1.04 25.25
N THR A 9 -22.80 0.25 24.33
CA THR A 9 -22.11 -0.13 23.08
C THR A 9 -21.97 1.03 22.09
N CYS A 10 -22.91 1.97 22.04
CA CYS A 10 -22.76 3.18 21.22
C CYS A 10 -21.69 4.14 21.76
N ALA A 11 -21.51 4.23 23.09
CA ALA A 11 -20.48 5.08 23.69
C ALA A 11 -19.05 4.57 23.43
N VAL A 12 -18.86 3.25 23.31
CA VAL A 12 -17.55 2.65 22.99
C VAL A 12 -17.16 2.86 21.53
N LEU A 13 -18.12 2.92 20.61
CA LEU A 13 -17.88 3.16 19.18
C LEU A 13 -17.43 4.61 18.88
N LEU A 14 -17.84 5.58 19.69
CA LEU A 14 -17.43 6.99 19.55
C LEU A 14 -16.00 7.28 20.04
N ALA A 15 -15.42 6.41 20.87
CA ALA A 15 -14.05 6.59 21.37
C ALA A 15 -12.97 6.19 20.36
N VAL A 16 -13.30 5.40 19.34
CA VAL A 16 -12.33 4.90 18.34
C VAL A 16 -12.02 5.95 17.27
N ILE A 17 -12.85 6.99 17.14
CA ILE A 17 -12.73 8.01 16.09
C ILE A 17 -11.67 9.09 16.43
N VAL A 18 -11.26 9.20 17.70
CA VAL A 18 -10.34 10.26 18.17
C VAL A 18 -8.85 9.82 18.15
N ALA A 19 -8.56 8.54 17.92
CA ALA A 19 -7.17 8.05 17.78
C ALA A 19 -6.61 8.14 16.34
N GLY A 20 -7.30 8.84 15.43
CA GLY A 20 -6.98 8.88 13.99
C GLY A 20 -6.29 10.15 13.47
N CYS A 21 -5.81 11.05 14.32
CA CYS A 21 -5.06 12.24 13.88
C CYS A 21 -3.76 12.38 14.69
N GLY A 22 -2.78 11.55 14.32
CA GLY A 22 -1.44 11.57 14.87
C GLY A 22 -0.43 11.36 13.75
N GLY A 23 0.00 12.46 13.13
CA GLY A 23 1.28 12.55 12.42
C GLY A 23 1.33 11.97 11.01
N SER A 24 1.45 12.84 10.02
CA SER A 24 2.22 12.54 8.81
C SER A 24 3.05 13.76 8.47
N GLY A 25 4.10 13.94 9.28
CA GLY A 25 5.26 14.70 8.87
C GLY A 25 5.90 14.00 7.69
N GLY A 26 6.12 14.74 6.62
CA GLY A 26 7.06 14.32 5.59
C GLY A 26 8.44 14.19 6.22
N SER A 27 9.07 13.04 6.05
CA SER A 27 10.50 12.86 6.23
C SER A 27 10.92 11.60 5.47
N GLY A 28 11.55 11.83 4.32
CA GLY A 28 12.36 10.83 3.66
C GLY A 28 13.47 10.41 4.62
N GLY A 29 13.39 9.15 5.07
CA GLY A 29 14.39 8.52 5.90
C GLY A 29 15.13 7.47 5.09
N ASN A 30 16.24 7.87 4.48
CA ASN A 30 17.27 6.93 4.04
C ASN A 30 17.80 6.17 5.26
N ASN A 31 17.38 4.92 5.41
CA ASN A 31 17.99 3.98 6.36
C ASN A 31 18.94 3.05 5.60
N SER A 32 20.20 3.45 5.52
CA SER A 32 21.31 2.54 5.28
C SER A 32 21.61 1.80 6.58
N GLY A 33 21.46 0.47 6.63
CA GLY A 33 21.95 -0.32 7.77
C GLY A 33 21.12 -1.53 8.21
N SER A 34 20.48 -2.24 7.29
CA SER A 34 20.08 -3.65 7.42
C SER A 34 19.84 -4.12 5.99
N GLN A 35 20.07 -5.39 5.64
CA GLN A 35 19.59 -5.93 4.36
C GLN A 35 18.05 -6.02 4.43
N GLY A 36 17.40 -4.86 4.48
CA GLY A 36 15.97 -4.68 4.62
C GLY A 36 15.27 -4.98 3.31
N GLN A 37 14.10 -5.58 3.41
CA GLN A 37 13.25 -5.82 2.26
C GLN A 37 12.90 -4.47 1.61
N THR A 38 13.21 -4.32 0.34
CA THR A 38 12.81 -3.22 -0.51
C THR A 38 11.48 -3.60 -1.14
N PHE A 39 10.41 -2.94 -0.71
CA PHE A 39 9.09 -3.13 -1.28
C PHE A 39 8.98 -2.38 -2.61
N ILE A 40 8.47 -3.05 -3.62
CA ILE A 40 8.35 -2.52 -4.98
C ILE A 40 6.92 -2.77 -5.47
N ASN A 41 6.20 -1.70 -5.70
CA ASN A 41 4.85 -1.71 -6.22
C ASN A 41 4.88 -1.36 -7.71
N ILE A 42 4.53 -2.35 -8.53
CA ILE A 42 4.47 -2.23 -9.99
C ILE A 42 3.05 -1.84 -10.38
N ALA A 43 2.86 -0.59 -10.76
CA ALA A 43 1.58 -0.05 -11.19
C ALA A 43 1.28 -0.51 -12.63
N THR A 44 0.19 -1.25 -12.80
CA THR A 44 -0.14 -1.88 -14.09
C THR A 44 -1.36 -1.25 -14.78
N GLY A 45 -2.47 -1.97 -14.87
CA GLY A 45 -3.76 -1.53 -15.38
C GLY A 45 -4.85 -2.40 -14.74
N GLY A 46 -6.03 -2.50 -15.36
CA GLY A 46 -7.07 -3.40 -14.87
C GLY A 46 -6.61 -4.87 -14.86
N THR A 47 -7.12 -5.67 -13.93
CA THR A 47 -6.77 -7.09 -13.77
C THR A 47 -7.00 -7.95 -15.01
N ALA A 48 -7.97 -7.60 -15.85
CA ALA A 48 -8.26 -8.26 -17.13
C ALA A 48 -7.40 -7.76 -18.31
N GLY A 49 -6.61 -6.71 -18.11
CA GLY A 49 -5.71 -6.16 -19.11
C GLY A 49 -4.39 -6.92 -19.18
N THR A 50 -3.60 -6.66 -20.23
CA THR A 50 -2.32 -7.35 -20.44
C THR A 50 -1.26 -7.00 -19.39
N TYR A 51 -1.29 -5.78 -18.86
CA TYR A 51 -0.20 -5.32 -17.98
C TYR A 51 -0.23 -5.96 -16.60
N PHE A 52 -1.39 -6.37 -16.09
CA PHE A 52 -1.48 -7.00 -14.78
C PHE A 52 -0.73 -8.36 -14.72
N PRO A 53 -0.97 -9.33 -15.62
CA PRO A 53 -0.20 -10.58 -15.63
C PRO A 53 1.28 -10.37 -15.99
N LEU A 54 1.61 -9.39 -16.84
CA LEU A 54 3.01 -9.04 -17.11
C LEU A 54 3.72 -8.49 -15.88
N GLY A 55 3.07 -7.60 -15.12
CA GLY A 55 3.59 -7.10 -13.85
C GLY A 55 3.75 -8.21 -12.82
N GLY A 56 2.83 -9.18 -12.79
CA GLY A 56 2.95 -10.37 -11.93
C GLY A 56 4.18 -11.22 -12.25
N ALA A 57 4.41 -11.50 -13.53
CA ALA A 57 5.61 -12.20 -13.97
C ALA A 57 6.90 -11.42 -13.66
N LEU A 58 6.87 -10.09 -13.82
CA LEU A 58 8.00 -9.23 -13.47
C LEU A 58 8.30 -9.27 -11.97
N ALA A 59 7.26 -9.16 -11.13
CA ALA A 59 7.38 -9.28 -9.68
C ALA A 59 8.01 -10.62 -9.26
N GLU A 60 7.56 -11.73 -9.86
CA GLU A 60 8.13 -13.06 -9.60
C GLU A 60 9.63 -13.12 -9.93
N ILE A 61 10.00 -12.64 -11.12
CA ILE A 61 11.41 -12.61 -11.56
C ILE A 61 12.24 -11.76 -10.60
N TRP A 62 11.76 -10.58 -10.19
CA TRP A 62 12.49 -9.70 -9.29
C TRP A 62 12.66 -10.28 -7.90
N ASN A 63 11.59 -10.81 -7.31
CA ASN A 63 11.64 -11.49 -6.02
C ASN A 63 12.62 -12.66 -6.00
N LYS A 64 12.77 -13.36 -7.13
CA LYS A 64 13.69 -14.51 -7.24
C LYS A 64 15.15 -14.11 -7.45
N ASN A 65 15.41 -13.00 -8.15
CA ASN A 65 16.74 -12.69 -8.66
C ASN A 65 17.39 -11.45 -8.00
N ILE A 66 16.63 -10.64 -7.27
CA ILE A 66 17.13 -9.42 -6.62
C ILE A 66 17.08 -9.65 -5.10
N PRO A 67 18.23 -9.86 -4.43
CA PRO A 67 18.27 -10.05 -2.99
C PRO A 67 17.65 -8.86 -2.25
N GLY A 68 16.67 -9.17 -1.39
CA GLY A 68 15.95 -8.16 -0.62
C GLY A 68 14.81 -7.47 -1.37
N ALA A 69 14.50 -7.82 -2.62
CA ALA A 69 13.31 -7.29 -3.29
C ALA A 69 12.03 -7.98 -2.79
N ASN A 70 10.98 -7.18 -2.60
CA ASN A 70 9.60 -7.62 -2.37
C ASN A 70 8.68 -6.86 -3.33
N ALA A 71 8.64 -7.33 -4.56
CA ALA A 71 7.87 -6.79 -5.65
C ALA A 71 6.46 -7.38 -5.72
N THR A 72 5.47 -6.53 -6.01
CA THR A 72 4.08 -6.93 -6.24
C THR A 72 3.48 -6.14 -7.41
N ALA A 73 2.55 -6.77 -8.12
CA ALA A 73 1.79 -6.11 -9.19
C ALA A 73 0.49 -5.54 -8.63
N GLN A 74 0.23 -4.26 -8.89
CA GLN A 74 -0.99 -3.57 -8.46
C GLN A 74 -1.87 -3.28 -9.68
N SER A 75 -3.16 -3.64 -9.56
CA SER A 75 -4.19 -3.22 -10.51
C SER A 75 -4.51 -1.75 -10.31
N THR A 76 -4.60 -0.98 -11.39
CA THR A 76 -4.80 0.48 -11.35
C THR A 76 -5.78 0.96 -12.41
N GLY A 77 -6.01 2.27 -12.47
CA GLY A 77 -6.69 2.96 -13.56
C GLY A 77 -5.82 3.20 -14.82
N ALA A 78 -4.76 2.42 -15.03
CA ALA A 78 -3.80 2.52 -16.15
C ALA A 78 -2.95 3.81 -16.13
N SER A 79 -2.46 4.25 -17.30
CA SER A 79 -1.30 5.14 -17.43
C SER A 79 -1.41 6.46 -16.66
N VAL A 80 -2.55 7.17 -16.74
CA VAL A 80 -2.72 8.45 -16.03
C VAL A 80 -2.69 8.23 -14.51
N ALA A 81 -3.33 7.16 -14.03
CA ALA A 81 -3.27 6.80 -12.62
C ALA A 81 -1.84 6.44 -12.19
N ASN A 82 -1.12 5.66 -13.00
CA ASN A 82 0.25 5.23 -12.69
C ASN A 82 1.21 6.41 -12.57
N VAL A 83 1.15 7.38 -13.50
CA VAL A 83 1.99 8.59 -13.43
C VAL A 83 1.73 9.38 -12.15
N ASN A 84 0.47 9.46 -11.70
CA ASN A 84 0.14 10.11 -10.44
C ASN A 84 0.63 9.31 -9.22
N LEU A 85 0.57 7.97 -9.26
CA LEU A 85 1.11 7.11 -8.20
C LEU A 85 2.64 7.26 -8.08
N LEU A 86 3.34 7.29 -9.21
CA LEU A 86 4.78 7.55 -9.27
C LEU A 86 5.13 8.93 -8.71
N LYS A 87 4.40 9.96 -9.12
CA LYS A 87 4.55 11.33 -8.60
C LYS A 87 4.36 11.40 -7.08
N ASP A 88 3.41 10.64 -6.56
CA ASP A 88 3.07 10.58 -5.14
C ASP A 88 4.01 9.67 -4.32
N GLY A 89 4.92 8.93 -4.97
CA GLY A 89 5.78 7.93 -4.31
C GLY A 89 5.01 6.73 -3.77
N LYS A 90 3.88 6.38 -4.39
CA LYS A 90 3.03 5.22 -4.03
C LYS A 90 3.25 4.01 -4.92
N ALA A 91 4.06 4.17 -5.95
CA ALA A 91 4.55 3.11 -6.83
C ALA A 91 6.01 3.41 -7.18
N GLU A 92 6.79 2.36 -7.40
CA GLU A 92 8.19 2.45 -7.81
C GLU A 92 8.34 2.27 -9.33
N VAL A 93 7.35 1.65 -9.98
CA VAL A 93 7.34 1.29 -11.41
C VAL A 93 5.97 1.47 -12.01
#